data_AF-A0A0Q2M499-F1
#
_entry.id   AF-A0A0Q2M499-F1
#
_cell.length_a   1.000
_cell.length_b   1.000
_cell.length_c   1.000
_cell.angle_alpha   90.00
_cell.angle_beta   90.00
_cell.angle_gamma   90.00
#
_symmetry.space_group_name_H-M   'P 1'
#
loop_
_entity.id
_entity.type
_entity.pdbx_description
1 polymer ?
#
loop_
_entity_poly.entity_id
_entity_poly.type
_entity_poly.pdbx_seq_one_letter_code
_entity_poly.pdbx_strand_id
1 'polypeptide(L)'
;MRWGPLLILMAIALMLASAMVPPVRYVPPPRLTIDSNLEEFTEELEKHNVTKPYLCEPAERVIVTCHIRSDWELNRTITALDGFPHFSIEFTNGYDETDAVVFNKSEFYSALPNTCRPWGKVESKPVKLDRNRLEKELEAYRELEGLIDDPMEREFIHNRTIELEGLLGLRQKGQICNATFAHVILTYPVKTESNAPLMGTLWTGVILTGIAGLVMVWRERGA
;
A
#
# COMPACT_ATOMS: atom_id res chain seq x y z
N MET A 1 43.86 -23.94 -32.52
CA MET A 1 42.49 -24.16 -31.99
C MET A 1 42.58 -24.51 -30.50
N ARG A 2 42.11 -23.66 -29.58
CA ARG A 2 42.11 -23.94 -28.12
C ARG A 2 40.85 -23.46 -27.37
N TRP A 3 39.84 -22.95 -28.08
CA TRP A 3 38.67 -22.31 -27.48
C TRP A 3 37.44 -23.23 -27.36
N GLY A 4 37.37 -24.31 -28.14
CA GLY A 4 36.26 -25.27 -28.12
C GLY A 4 35.96 -25.90 -26.74
N PRO A 5 36.96 -26.39 -26.00
CA PRO A 5 36.74 -26.95 -24.66
C PRO A 5 36.21 -25.92 -23.66
N LEU A 6 36.62 -24.66 -23.83
CA LEU A 6 36.26 -23.54 -22.98
C LEU A 6 34.79 -23.13 -23.17
N LEU A 7 34.30 -23.17 -24.42
CA LEU A 7 32.90 -22.92 -24.75
C LEU A 7 31.96 -24.01 -24.21
N ILE A 8 32.39 -25.28 -24.27
CA ILE A 8 31.62 -26.41 -23.73
C ILE A 8 31.52 -26.31 -22.21
N LEU A 9 32.61 -25.99 -21.52
CA LEU A 9 32.61 -25.77 -20.06
C LEU A 9 31.69 -24.61 -19.66
N MET A 10 31.73 -23.50 -20.40
CA MET A 10 30.82 -22.36 -20.16
C MET A 10 29.35 -22.73 -20.38
N ALA A 11 29.03 -23.52 -21.41
CA ALA A 11 27.67 -23.98 -21.67
C ALA A 11 27.14 -24.90 -20.54
N ILE A 12 27.99 -25.78 -20.02
CA ILE A 12 27.65 -26.67 -18.89
C ILE A 12 27.42 -25.85 -17.60
N ALA A 13 28.29 -24.88 -17.32
CA ALA A 13 28.14 -24.00 -16.16
C ALA A 13 26.84 -23.18 -16.22
N LEU A 14 26.50 -22.64 -17.39
CA LEU A 14 25.26 -21.89 -17.61
C LEU A 14 24.01 -22.78 -17.46
N MET A 15 24.05 -24.04 -17.95
CA MET A 15 22.95 -25.00 -17.77
C MET A 15 22.75 -25.40 -16.31
N LEU A 16 23.83 -25.58 -15.54
CA LEU A 16 23.73 -25.89 -14.11
C LEU A 16 23.17 -24.71 -13.31
N ALA A 17 23.61 -23.49 -13.61
CA ALA A 17 23.10 -22.27 -12.98
C ALA A 17 21.60 -22.04 -13.28
N SER A 18 21.16 -22.28 -14.51
CA SER A 18 19.75 -22.14 -14.88
C SER A 18 18.85 -23.24 -14.29
N ALA A 19 19.36 -24.46 -14.11
CA ALA A 19 18.60 -25.55 -13.50
C ALA A 19 18.42 -25.37 -11.97
N MET A 20 19.36 -24.70 -11.30
CA MET A 20 19.32 -24.49 -9.85
C MET A 20 18.37 -23.37 -9.40
N VAL A 21 18.01 -22.43 -10.28
CA VAL A 21 17.19 -21.27 -9.94
C VAL A 21 15.88 -21.30 -10.74
N PRO A 22 14.77 -21.82 -10.21
CA PRO A 22 13.50 -21.80 -10.92
C PRO A 22 13.04 -20.36 -11.19
N PRO A 23 12.43 -20.07 -12.35
CA PRO A 23 11.89 -18.76 -12.65
C PRO A 23 10.69 -18.49 -11.74
N VAL A 24 10.80 -17.44 -10.94
CA VAL A 24 9.75 -16.90 -10.08
C VAL A 24 9.30 -15.59 -10.71
N ARG A 25 8.07 -15.59 -11.22
CA ARG A 25 7.39 -14.35 -11.59
C ARG A 25 6.58 -13.88 -10.39
N TYR A 26 6.90 -12.71 -9.88
CA TYR A 26 6.05 -12.04 -8.91
C TYR A 26 4.97 -11.26 -9.64
N VAL A 27 3.73 -11.52 -9.25
CA VAL A 27 2.58 -10.70 -9.67
C VAL A 27 2.58 -9.50 -8.73
N PRO A 28 2.57 -8.25 -9.25
CA PRO A 28 2.44 -7.08 -8.40
C PRO A 28 1.12 -7.16 -7.61
N PRO A 29 1.06 -6.59 -6.39
CA PRO A 29 -0.18 -6.56 -5.64
C PRO A 29 -1.29 -5.89 -6.46
N PRO A 30 -2.55 -6.31 -6.28
CA PRO A 30 -3.67 -5.68 -6.97
C PRO A 30 -3.73 -4.19 -6.62
N ARG A 31 -3.94 -3.35 -7.63
CA ARG A 31 -4.37 -1.97 -7.41
C ARG A 31 -5.88 -2.00 -7.26
N LEU A 32 -6.35 -1.54 -6.11
CA LEU A 32 -7.76 -1.54 -5.76
C LEU A 32 -8.11 -0.16 -5.21
N THR A 33 -9.16 0.45 -5.76
CA THR A 33 -9.77 1.66 -5.24
C THR A 33 -11.18 1.31 -4.86
N ILE A 34 -11.55 1.57 -3.61
CA ILE A 34 -12.91 1.40 -3.11
C ILE A 34 -13.40 2.77 -2.68
N ASP A 35 -14.52 3.18 -3.25
CA ASP A 35 -15.13 4.46 -2.95
C ASP A 35 -15.66 4.47 -1.50
N SER A 36 -15.78 5.67 -0.93
CA SER A 36 -16.39 5.85 0.39
C SER A 36 -17.87 5.48 0.35
N ASN A 37 -18.33 4.65 1.29
CA ASN A 37 -19.73 4.27 1.42
C ASN A 37 -20.51 5.11 2.46
N LEU A 38 -19.93 6.21 2.98
CA LEU A 38 -20.55 7.04 4.03
C LEU A 38 -21.99 7.49 3.72
N GLU A 39 -22.32 7.72 2.45
CA GLU A 39 -23.65 8.16 2.03
C GLU A 39 -24.73 7.10 2.27
N GLU A 40 -24.37 5.81 2.22
CA GLU A 40 -25.27 4.68 2.45
C GLU A 40 -25.70 4.57 3.92
N PHE A 41 -24.93 5.17 4.83
CA PHE A 41 -25.14 5.10 6.28
C PHE A 41 -25.61 6.43 6.89
N THR A 42 -26.11 7.36 6.08
CA THR A 42 -26.53 8.71 6.51
C THR A 42 -27.48 8.70 7.70
N GLU A 43 -28.53 7.85 7.70
CA GLU A 43 -29.47 7.76 8.82
C GLU A 43 -28.81 7.27 10.13
N GLU A 44 -27.83 6.38 10.04
CA GLU A 44 -27.13 5.84 11.22
C GLU A 44 -26.11 6.84 11.76
N LEU A 45 -25.38 7.49 10.85
CA LEU A 45 -24.46 8.57 11.16
C LEU A 45 -25.18 9.73 11.86
N GLU A 46 -26.36 10.14 11.38
CA GLU A 46 -27.18 11.18 12.00
C GLU A 46 -27.65 10.81 13.41
N LYS A 47 -28.07 9.56 13.64
CA LYS A 47 -28.45 9.07 14.99
C LYS A 47 -27.32 9.21 16.01
N HIS A 48 -26.07 9.19 15.55
CA HIS A 48 -24.86 9.32 16.38
C HIS A 48 -24.23 10.72 16.34
N ASN A 49 -24.94 11.74 15.82
CA ASN A 49 -24.45 13.11 15.63
C ASN A 49 -23.20 13.21 14.74
N VAL A 50 -23.06 12.30 13.77
CA VAL A 50 -21.96 12.27 12.80
C VAL A 50 -22.44 12.81 11.45
N THR A 51 -22.82 14.08 11.38
CA THR A 51 -23.33 14.68 10.12
C THR A 51 -22.22 14.98 9.10
N LYS A 52 -20.98 15.18 9.56
CA LYS A 52 -19.80 15.40 8.71
C LYS A 52 -18.61 14.63 9.29
N PRO A 53 -18.49 13.31 8.99
CA PRO A 53 -17.44 12.46 9.54
C PRO A 53 -16.03 13.02 9.32
N TYR A 54 -15.81 13.69 8.19
CA TYR A 54 -14.52 14.31 7.80
C TYR A 54 -14.18 15.60 8.54
N LEU A 55 -15.11 16.20 9.29
CA LEU A 55 -14.89 17.45 10.06
C LEU A 55 -14.96 17.27 11.56
N CYS A 56 -15.22 16.05 12.05
CA CYS A 56 -15.40 15.82 13.47
C CYS A 56 -14.28 14.99 14.08
N GLU A 57 -13.99 15.28 15.35
CA GLU A 57 -13.03 14.51 16.12
C GLU A 57 -13.77 13.36 16.81
N PRO A 58 -13.40 12.09 16.60
CA PRO A 58 -14.08 10.98 17.23
C PRO A 58 -13.84 10.98 18.74
N ALA A 59 -14.88 10.63 19.50
CA ALA A 59 -14.78 10.45 20.95
C ALA A 59 -13.77 9.35 21.34
N GLU A 60 -13.53 8.40 20.46
CA GLU A 60 -12.54 7.35 20.65
C GLU A 60 -11.92 6.91 19.33
N ARG A 61 -10.61 6.62 19.33
CA ARG A 61 -9.92 5.98 18.22
C ARG A 61 -9.42 4.59 18.61
N VAL A 62 -9.67 3.62 17.75
CA VAL A 62 -9.12 2.26 17.87
C VAL A 62 -8.28 1.96 16.65
N ILE A 63 -7.14 1.29 16.83
CA ILE A 63 -6.31 0.86 15.71
C ILE A 63 -6.60 -0.60 15.40
N VAL A 64 -6.77 -0.90 14.11
CA VAL A 64 -6.86 -2.25 13.58
C VAL A 64 -5.78 -2.41 12.53
N THR A 65 -5.00 -3.49 12.61
CA THR A 65 -4.05 -3.84 11.56
C THR A 65 -4.47 -5.14 10.91
N CYS A 66 -4.63 -5.13 9.59
CA CYS A 66 -4.95 -6.31 8.79
C CYS A 66 -3.72 -6.76 8.01
N HIS A 67 -3.30 -8.00 8.25
CA HIS A 67 -2.21 -8.65 7.54
C HIS A 67 -2.77 -9.62 6.51
N ILE A 68 -2.92 -9.13 5.29
CA ILE A 68 -3.53 -9.82 4.16
C ILE A 68 -2.44 -10.60 3.42
N ARG A 69 -2.67 -11.86 3.10
CA ARG A 69 -1.67 -12.74 2.44
C ARG A 69 -2.11 -13.22 1.06
N SER A 70 -3.36 -12.99 0.68
CA SER A 70 -3.92 -13.41 -0.60
C SER A 70 -5.08 -12.51 -1.02
N ASP A 71 -5.43 -12.53 -2.30
CA ASP A 71 -6.55 -11.77 -2.86
C ASP A 71 -7.89 -12.20 -2.26
N TRP A 72 -8.02 -13.47 -1.87
CA TRP A 72 -9.20 -13.95 -1.16
C TRP A 72 -9.34 -13.31 0.23
N GLU A 73 -8.23 -13.19 0.97
CA GLU A 73 -8.22 -12.49 2.27
C GLU A 73 -8.45 -10.99 2.10
N LEU A 74 -7.93 -10.38 1.02
CA LEU A 74 -8.18 -8.98 0.67
C LEU A 74 -9.67 -8.76 0.48
N ASN A 75 -10.31 -9.48 -0.45
CA ASN A 75 -11.73 -9.33 -0.74
C ASN A 75 -12.60 -9.52 0.50
N ARG A 76 -12.29 -10.54 1.33
CA ARG A 76 -13.03 -10.78 2.56
C ARG A 76 -12.87 -9.65 3.59
N THR A 77 -11.69 -9.03 3.64
CA THR A 77 -11.43 -7.87 4.50
C THR A 77 -12.22 -6.65 4.02
N ILE A 78 -12.20 -6.39 2.71
CA ILE A 78 -12.97 -5.30 2.11
C ILE A 78 -14.46 -5.49 2.33
N THR A 79 -15.03 -6.65 2.02
CA THR A 79 -16.45 -6.93 2.26
C THR A 79 -16.85 -6.79 3.74
N ALA A 80 -15.95 -7.10 4.66
CA ALA A 80 -16.21 -6.88 6.08
C ALA A 80 -16.22 -5.38 6.45
N LEU A 81 -15.36 -4.58 5.81
CA LEU A 81 -15.32 -3.12 5.99
C LEU A 81 -16.51 -2.43 5.31
N ASP A 82 -16.94 -2.87 4.13
CA ASP A 82 -18.12 -2.35 3.41
C ASP A 82 -19.41 -2.44 4.24
N GLY A 83 -19.45 -3.32 5.26
CA GLY A 83 -20.53 -3.42 6.22
C GLY A 83 -20.58 -2.27 7.25
N PHE A 84 -19.60 -1.37 7.22
CA PHE A 84 -19.49 -0.21 8.11
C PHE A 84 -19.25 1.07 7.29
N PRO A 85 -19.65 2.25 7.79
CA PRO A 85 -19.33 3.50 7.12
C PRO A 85 -17.81 3.73 7.12
N HIS A 86 -17.16 3.80 5.96
CA HIS A 86 -15.72 4.00 5.82
C HIS A 86 -15.38 5.05 4.76
N PHE A 87 -14.21 5.66 4.91
CA PHE A 87 -13.64 6.53 3.88
C PHE A 87 -13.06 5.69 2.73
N SER A 88 -12.69 6.35 1.63
CA SER A 88 -12.10 5.66 0.48
C SER A 88 -10.88 4.83 0.89
N ILE A 89 -10.68 3.73 0.18
CA ILE A 89 -9.54 2.82 0.37
C ILE A 89 -8.77 2.78 -0.95
N GLU A 90 -7.51 3.17 -0.92
CA GLU A 90 -6.62 3.24 -2.08
C GLU A 90 -5.41 2.33 -1.88
N PHE A 91 -5.55 1.09 -2.34
CA PHE A 91 -4.53 0.08 -2.16
C PHE A 91 -3.36 0.28 -3.13
N THR A 92 -2.29 0.90 -2.63
CA THR A 92 -1.10 1.22 -3.42
C THR A 92 0.12 0.48 -2.89
N ASN A 93 0.80 -0.29 -3.75
CA ASN A 93 1.97 -1.08 -3.38
C ASN A 93 1.74 -1.95 -2.13
N GLY A 94 0.56 -2.57 -2.03
CA GLY A 94 0.24 -3.47 -0.92
C GLY A 94 0.03 -2.79 0.43
N TYR A 95 -0.20 -1.47 0.44
CA TYR A 95 -0.43 -0.71 1.66
C TYR A 95 -1.59 0.27 1.47
N ASP A 96 -2.39 0.42 2.52
CA ASP A 96 -3.29 1.56 2.66
C ASP A 96 -3.71 1.78 4.13
N GLU A 97 -4.20 2.98 4.43
CA GLU A 97 -4.80 3.37 5.69
C GLU A 97 -6.14 4.05 5.45
N THR A 98 -7.18 3.60 6.16
CA THR A 98 -8.50 4.23 6.09
C THR A 98 -9.13 4.31 7.47
N ASP A 99 -10.13 5.18 7.62
CA ASP A 99 -10.94 5.26 8.84
C ASP A 99 -12.32 4.66 8.58
N ALA A 100 -12.82 3.88 9.54
CA ALA A 100 -14.18 3.36 9.57
C ALA A 100 -14.90 3.85 10.83
N VAL A 101 -16.15 4.29 10.69
CA VAL A 101 -16.99 4.70 11.81
C VAL A 101 -17.59 3.46 12.47
N VAL A 102 -17.34 3.30 13.76
CA VAL A 102 -17.73 2.13 14.54
C VAL A 102 -18.76 2.56 15.60
N PHE A 103 -20.02 2.21 15.36
CA PHE A 103 -21.09 2.41 16.33
C PHE A 103 -21.07 1.35 17.44
N ASN A 104 -20.74 0.11 17.07
CA ASN A 104 -20.66 -1.04 17.98
C ASN A 104 -19.34 -1.79 17.81
N LYS A 105 -18.44 -1.68 18.80
CA LYS A 105 -17.11 -2.31 18.75
C LYS A 105 -17.17 -3.83 18.75
N SER A 106 -18.11 -4.43 19.48
CA SER A 106 -18.19 -5.89 19.56
C SER A 106 -18.60 -6.48 18.22
N GLU A 107 -19.56 -5.85 17.56
CA GLU A 107 -20.02 -6.22 16.23
C GLU A 107 -18.91 -6.03 15.20
N PHE A 108 -18.27 -4.86 15.21
CA PHE A 108 -17.12 -4.57 14.35
C PHE A 108 -16.00 -5.61 14.51
N TYR A 109 -15.55 -5.90 15.73
CA TYR A 109 -14.51 -6.89 15.96
C TYR A 109 -14.92 -8.32 15.57
N SER A 110 -16.21 -8.64 15.65
CA SER A 110 -16.72 -9.96 15.24
C SER A 110 -16.86 -10.11 13.72
N ALA A 111 -17.08 -9.01 13.00
CA ALA A 111 -17.19 -9.00 11.55
C ALA A 111 -15.82 -9.08 10.85
N LEU A 112 -14.78 -8.54 11.50
CA LEU A 112 -13.43 -8.54 10.95
C LEU A 112 -12.86 -9.97 10.79
N PRO A 113 -12.16 -10.26 9.69
CA PRO A 113 -11.48 -11.54 9.51
C PRO A 113 -10.33 -11.71 10.49
N ASN A 114 -9.91 -12.96 10.74
CA ASN A 114 -8.81 -13.31 11.64
C ASN A 114 -7.43 -12.71 11.24
N THR A 115 -7.32 -12.20 10.01
CA THR A 115 -6.16 -11.46 9.50
C THR A 115 -6.05 -10.06 10.11
N CYS A 116 -7.15 -9.52 10.63
CA CYS A 116 -7.24 -8.22 11.29
C CYS A 116 -7.12 -8.37 12.81
N ARG A 117 -6.27 -7.55 13.42
CA ARG A 117 -6.07 -7.51 14.87
C ARG A 117 -6.36 -6.11 15.40
N PRO A 118 -7.32 -5.96 16.32
CA PRO A 118 -7.51 -4.72 17.04
C PRO A 118 -6.43 -4.55 18.13
N TRP A 119 -5.79 -3.39 18.17
CA TRP A 119 -4.72 -3.08 19.13
C TRP A 119 -5.22 -2.34 20.38
N GLY A 120 -6.54 -2.20 20.52
CA GLY A 120 -7.18 -1.52 21.65
C GLY A 120 -7.35 -0.01 21.43
N LYS A 121 -7.70 0.70 22.51
CA LYS A 121 -7.86 2.16 22.47
C LYS A 121 -6.50 2.81 22.28
N VAL A 122 -6.38 3.63 21.25
CA VAL A 122 -5.35 4.64 21.25
C VAL A 122 -5.98 5.83 21.93
N GLU A 123 -5.66 6.00 23.22
CA GLU A 123 -5.76 7.32 23.81
C GLU A 123 -5.02 8.25 22.84
N SER A 124 -5.70 9.30 22.39
CA SER A 124 -5.06 10.44 21.75
C SER A 124 -4.08 11.02 22.78
N LYS A 125 -2.93 10.35 22.94
CA LYS A 125 -1.82 10.91 23.66
C LYS A 125 -1.58 12.24 22.94
N PRO A 126 -1.65 13.37 23.65
CA PRO A 126 -1.27 14.63 23.04
C PRO A 126 0.14 14.38 22.50
N VAL A 127 0.27 14.38 21.18
CA VAL A 127 1.57 14.38 20.53
C VAL A 127 2.33 15.49 21.23
N LYS A 128 3.57 15.25 21.66
CA LYS A 128 4.45 16.35 22.07
C LYS A 128 4.71 17.15 20.80
N LEU A 129 3.76 18.02 20.49
CA LEU A 129 3.75 18.86 19.31
C LEU A 129 4.88 19.86 19.53
N ASP A 130 5.91 19.78 18.69
CA ASP A 130 6.86 20.87 18.54
C ASP A 130 6.12 22.00 17.81
N ARG A 131 5.38 22.77 18.60
CA ARG A 131 4.48 23.82 18.13
C ARG A 131 5.21 24.81 17.23
N ASN A 132 6.46 25.13 17.56
CA ASN A 132 7.27 26.09 16.81
C ASN A 132 7.67 25.53 15.43
N ARG A 133 7.92 24.22 15.34
CA ARG A 133 8.16 23.56 14.05
C ARG A 133 6.90 23.52 13.19
N LEU A 134 5.76 23.17 13.79
CA LEU A 134 4.48 23.06 13.08
C LEU A 134 3.94 24.41 12.62
N GLU A 135 4.10 25.47 13.42
CA GLU A 135 3.71 26.84 13.02
C GLU A 135 4.52 27.31 11.80
N LYS A 136 5.83 27.02 11.77
CA LYS A 136 6.70 27.32 10.62
C LYS A 136 6.32 26.50 9.38
N GLU A 137 5.98 25.24 9.57
CA GLU A 137 5.56 24.37 8.47
C GLU A 137 4.21 24.84 7.90
N LEU A 138 3.26 25.22 8.75
CA LEU A 138 1.98 25.80 8.34
C LEU A 138 2.16 27.11 7.56
N GLU A 139 3.05 27.99 8.04
CA GLU A 139 3.35 29.25 7.34
C GLU A 139 3.92 29.00 5.95
N ALA A 140 4.85 28.04 5.81
CA ALA A 140 5.40 27.65 4.52
C ALA A 140 4.34 27.08 3.56
N TYR A 141 3.41 26.25 4.05
CA TYR A 141 2.34 25.71 3.20
C TYR A 141 1.32 26.77 2.79
N ARG A 142 1.00 27.75 3.64
CA ARG A 142 0.15 28.90 3.29
C ARG A 142 0.78 29.79 2.24
N GLU A 143 2.10 30.02 2.33
CA GLU A 143 2.84 30.75 1.29
C GLU A 143 2.83 29.99 -0.03
N LEU A 144 3.04 28.67 -0.01
CA LEU A 144 3.01 27.84 -1.21
C LEU A 144 1.63 27.78 -1.87
N GLU A 145 0.54 27.71 -1.10
CA GLU A 145 -0.83 27.71 -1.62
C GLU A 145 -1.15 28.96 -2.46
N GLY A 146 -0.52 30.10 -2.14
CA GLY A 146 -0.66 31.34 -2.89
C GLY A 146 0.20 31.43 -4.16
N LEU A 147 1.12 30.48 -4.38
CA LEU A 147 2.10 30.49 -5.46
C LEU A 147 1.90 29.37 -6.50
N ILE A 148 1.06 28.38 -6.19
CA ILE A 148 0.81 27.22 -7.07
C ILE A 148 -0.42 27.45 -7.94
N ASP A 149 -0.22 27.39 -9.25
CA ASP A 149 -1.29 27.50 -10.25
C ASP A 149 -1.89 26.13 -10.65
N ASP A 150 -1.18 25.02 -10.38
CA ASP A 150 -1.67 23.68 -10.69
C ASP A 150 -2.78 23.24 -9.70
N PRO A 151 -3.96 22.82 -10.18
CA PRO A 151 -5.09 22.50 -9.32
C PRO A 151 -4.87 21.27 -8.43
N MET A 152 -4.12 20.26 -8.89
CA MET A 152 -3.88 19.05 -8.08
C MET A 152 -2.83 19.30 -7.00
N GLU A 153 -1.76 20.01 -7.33
CA GLU A 153 -0.76 20.41 -6.33
C GLU A 153 -1.36 21.36 -5.30
N ARG A 154 -2.24 22.27 -5.73
CA ARG A 154 -2.96 23.16 -4.83
C ARG A 154 -3.89 22.41 -3.88
N GLU A 155 -4.61 21.41 -4.36
CA GLU A 155 -5.47 20.56 -3.53
C GLU A 155 -4.65 19.77 -2.50
N PHE A 156 -3.51 19.20 -2.91
CA PHE A 156 -2.58 18.52 -2.01
C PHE A 156 -2.07 19.45 -0.91
N ILE A 157 -1.62 20.66 -1.28
CA ILE A 157 -1.15 21.66 -0.31
C ILE A 157 -2.29 22.10 0.61
N HIS A 158 -3.48 22.35 0.08
CA HIS A 158 -4.63 22.74 0.87
C HIS A 158 -4.98 21.69 1.93
N ASN A 159 -5.00 20.40 1.56
CA ASN A 159 -5.24 19.29 2.49
C ASN A 159 -4.15 19.21 3.58
N ARG A 160 -2.88 19.46 3.21
CA ARG A 160 -1.77 19.48 4.16
C ARG A 160 -1.82 20.68 5.11
N THR A 161 -2.22 21.85 4.63
CA THR A 161 -2.49 23.04 5.45
C THR A 161 -3.58 22.77 6.48
N ILE A 162 -4.68 22.13 6.07
CA ILE A 162 -5.80 21.75 6.95
C ILE A 162 -5.33 20.82 8.08
N GLU A 163 -4.50 19.82 7.76
CA GLU A 163 -3.96 18.88 8.73
C GLU A 163 -3.10 19.59 9.79
N LEU A 164 -2.21 20.49 9.37
CA LEU A 164 -1.34 21.27 10.27
C LEU A 164 -2.12 22.24 11.16
N GLU A 165 -3.16 22.88 10.64
CA GLU A 165 -4.07 23.71 11.45
C GLU A 165 -4.82 22.89 12.51
N GLY A 166 -5.19 21.66 12.17
CA GLY A 166 -5.77 20.69 13.10
C GLY A 166 -4.80 20.30 14.21
N LEU A 167 -3.55 19.98 13.86
CA LEU A 167 -2.49 19.64 14.82
C LEU A 167 -2.14 20.81 15.75
N LEU A 168 -2.18 22.05 15.26
CA LEU A 168 -1.90 23.25 16.05
C LEU A 168 -3.10 23.73 16.90
N GLY A 169 -4.27 23.10 16.75
CA GLY A 169 -5.50 23.53 17.42
C GLY A 169 -5.94 24.94 17.05
N LEU A 170 -5.52 25.41 15.87
CA LEU A 170 -5.85 26.75 15.34
C LEU A 170 -7.25 26.80 14.74
N ARG A 171 -7.78 25.64 14.34
CA ARG A 171 -9.19 25.47 14.01
C ARG A 171 -9.99 25.35 15.32
N GLN A 172 -11.23 25.86 15.36
CA GLN A 172 -12.18 25.45 16.39
C GLN A 172 -12.12 23.92 16.46
N LYS A 173 -11.80 23.37 17.65
CA LYS A 173 -11.81 21.91 17.89
C LYS A 173 -13.02 21.35 17.15
N GLY A 174 -12.77 20.48 16.17
CA GLY A 174 -13.85 19.83 15.43
C GLY A 174 -14.85 19.33 16.46
N GLN A 175 -16.14 19.58 16.22
CA GLN A 175 -17.18 19.16 17.15
C GLN A 175 -16.95 17.68 17.47
N ILE A 176 -16.80 17.33 18.75
CA ILE A 176 -16.51 15.95 19.13
C ILE A 176 -17.72 15.10 18.73
N CYS A 177 -17.52 14.18 17.78
CA CYS A 177 -18.51 13.22 17.36
C CYS A 177 -18.62 12.13 18.43
N ASN A 178 -19.85 11.79 18.83
CA ASN A 178 -20.09 10.69 19.77
C ASN A 178 -20.02 9.32 19.06
N ALA A 179 -18.92 9.09 18.36
CA ALA A 179 -18.65 7.89 17.60
C ALA A 179 -17.20 7.43 17.81
N THR A 180 -16.98 6.12 17.73
CA THR A 180 -15.64 5.56 17.71
C THR A 180 -15.19 5.48 16.26
N PHE A 181 -13.97 5.89 15.95
CA PHE A 181 -13.38 5.65 14.63
C PHE A 181 -12.35 4.53 14.77
N ALA A 182 -12.42 3.55 13.87
CA ALA A 182 -11.40 2.54 13.70
C ALA A 182 -10.46 2.97 12.58
N HIS A 183 -9.21 3.24 12.96
CA HIS A 183 -8.14 3.44 12.00
C HIS A 183 -7.63 2.07 11.55
N VAL A 184 -7.90 1.73 10.29
CA VAL A 184 -7.65 0.42 9.70
C VAL A 184 -6.43 0.51 8.79
N ILE A 185 -5.38 -0.21 9.17
CA ILE A 185 -4.13 -0.32 8.42
C ILE A 185 -4.15 -1.64 7.66
N LEU A 186 -4.15 -1.57 6.33
CA LEU A 186 -4.19 -2.73 5.45
C LEU A 186 -2.77 -3.00 4.90
N THR A 187 -2.27 -4.21 5.10
CA THR A 187 -0.93 -4.63 4.63
C THR A 187 -1.03 -5.90 3.80
N TYR A 188 -0.45 -5.89 2.61
CA TYR A 188 -0.38 -7.00 1.67
C TYR A 188 1.09 -7.21 1.24
N PRO A 189 1.60 -8.45 1.22
CA PRO A 189 2.99 -8.72 0.94
C PRO A 189 3.35 -8.31 -0.49
N VAL A 190 4.25 -7.35 -0.62
CA VAL A 190 4.88 -7.00 -1.90
C VAL A 190 6.10 -7.87 -2.10
N LYS A 191 6.14 -8.62 -3.19
CA LYS A 191 7.38 -9.26 -3.67
C LYS A 191 7.85 -8.51 -4.91
N THR A 192 8.95 -7.80 -4.80
CA THR A 192 9.41 -6.85 -5.82
C THR A 192 10.41 -7.44 -6.82
N GLU A 193 11.11 -8.53 -6.49
CA GLU A 193 12.29 -8.98 -7.26
C GLU A 193 12.04 -10.21 -8.13
N SER A 194 11.58 -10.02 -9.36
CA SER A 194 11.49 -11.14 -10.32
C SER A 194 12.87 -11.59 -10.79
N ASN A 195 13.19 -12.88 -10.65
CA ASN A 195 14.40 -13.46 -11.25
C ASN A 195 14.18 -13.92 -12.71
N ALA A 196 12.95 -13.78 -13.24
CA ALA A 196 12.60 -14.17 -14.60
C ALA A 196 13.44 -13.51 -15.71
N PRO A 197 13.76 -12.19 -15.68
CA PRO A 197 14.61 -11.60 -16.71
C PRO A 197 16.06 -12.12 -16.67
N LEU A 198 16.61 -12.35 -15.47
CA LEU A 198 17.94 -12.94 -15.27
C LEU A 198 17.99 -14.40 -15.76
N MET A 199 16.92 -15.15 -15.54
CA MET A 199 16.76 -16.48 -16.10
C MET A 199 16.67 -16.45 -17.63
N GLY A 200 15.94 -15.48 -18.19
CA GLY A 200 15.85 -15.28 -19.64
C GLY A 200 17.21 -15.07 -20.29
N THR A 201 18.08 -14.24 -19.71
CA THR A 201 19.44 -14.00 -20.23
C THR A 201 20.31 -15.25 -20.13
N LEU A 202 20.22 -16.00 -19.03
CA LEU A 202 20.95 -17.27 -18.85
C LEU A 202 20.57 -18.30 -19.92
N TRP A 203 19.27 -18.53 -20.16
CA TRP A 203 18.80 -19.46 -21.19
C TRP A 203 19.21 -19.02 -22.61
N THR A 204 19.13 -17.72 -22.89
CA THR A 204 19.59 -17.17 -24.18
C THR A 204 21.09 -17.41 -24.38
N GLY A 205 21.89 -17.24 -23.32
CA GLY A 205 23.32 -17.55 -23.33
C GLY A 205 23.64 -19.02 -23.61
N VAL A 206 22.87 -19.95 -23.02
CA VAL A 206 22.99 -21.40 -23.29
C VAL A 206 22.71 -21.71 -24.77
N ILE A 207 21.62 -21.14 -25.32
CA ILE A 207 21.26 -21.37 -26.73
C ILE A 207 22.34 -20.83 -27.68
N LEU A 208 22.83 -19.61 -27.45
CA LEU A 208 23.86 -18.99 -28.29
C LEU A 208 25.19 -19.74 -28.25
N THR A 209 25.61 -20.20 -27.06
CA THR A 209 26.83 -21.01 -26.93
C THR A 209 26.70 -22.38 -27.58
N GLY A 210 25.51 -23.02 -27.49
CA GLY A 210 25.20 -24.25 -28.20
C GLY A 210 25.27 -24.10 -29.73
N ILE A 211 24.65 -23.04 -30.28
CA ILE A 211 24.68 -22.73 -31.71
C ILE A 211 26.12 -22.47 -32.19
N ALA A 212 26.90 -21.66 -31.45
CA ALA A 212 28.28 -21.36 -31.80
C ALA A 212 29.17 -22.62 -31.80
N GLY A 213 28.98 -23.52 -30.83
CA GLY A 213 29.67 -24.80 -30.77
C GLY A 213 29.34 -25.70 -31.98
N LEU A 214 28.06 -25.77 -32.36
CA LEU A 214 27.61 -26.49 -33.56
C LEU A 214 28.26 -25.95 -34.84
N VAL A 215 28.30 -24.63 -35.01
CA VAL A 215 28.92 -23.97 -36.18
C VAL A 215 30.43 -24.24 -36.24
N MET A 216 31.14 -24.21 -35.10
CA MET A 216 32.58 -24.52 -35.07
C MET A 216 32.86 -25.97 -35.48
N VAL A 217 32.09 -26.94 -34.95
CA VAL A 217 32.23 -28.36 -35.31
C VAL A 217 31.92 -28.59 -36.80
N TRP A 218 30.93 -27.90 -37.34
CA TRP A 218 30.58 -28.00 -38.77
C TRP A 218 31.69 -27.44 -39.66
N ARG A 219 32.30 -26.33 -39.26
CA ARG A 219 33.42 -25.70 -39.98
C ARG A 219 34.71 -26.52 -39.93
N GLU A 220 34.95 -27.26 -38.84
CA GLU A 220 36.09 -28.18 -38.71
C GLU A 220 35.92 -29.49 -39.49
N ARG A 221 34.68 -29.90 -39.84
CA ARG A 221 34.40 -31.10 -40.64
C ARG A 221 34.26 -30.87 -42.14
N GLY A 222 34.08 -29.61 -42.56
CA GLY A 222 33.94 -29.21 -43.96
C GLY A 222 35.23 -28.71 -44.62
N ALA A 223 36.36 -28.71 -43.89
CA ALA A 223 37.71 -28.44 -44.38
C ALA A 223 38.52 -29.75 -44.37
#